data_AF-A0A923A3M6-F1
#
_entry.id   AF-A0A923A3M6-F1
#
_cell.length_a   1.000
_cell.length_b   1.000
_cell.length_c   1.000
_cell.angle_alpha   90.00
_cell.angle_beta   90.00
_cell.angle_gamma   90.00
#
_symmetry.space_group_name_H-M   'P 1'
#
loop_
_entity.id
_entity.type
_entity.pdbx_description
1 polymer ?
#
loop_
_entity_poly.entity_id
_entity_poly.type
_entity_poly.pdbx_seq_one_letter_code
_entity_poly.pdbx_strand_id
1 'polypeptide(L)' 'MNGNRLKDRRISEGLTITELARLSNISTKVISQTERLLRDPSEVTKRKILNGLNAAKKPKEKPYDFEYIFPRMDGD' A
#
# COMPACT_ATOMS: atom_id res chain seq x y z
N MET A 1 -0.23 14.47 12.39
CA MET A 1 -0.53 13.02 12.29
C MET A 1 -0.20 12.60 10.87
N ASN A 2 1.03 12.14 10.61
CA ASN A 2 1.44 11.72 9.26
C ASN A 2 0.92 10.30 9.04
N GLY A 3 -0.37 10.19 8.70
CA GLY A 3 -1.02 8.92 8.38
C GLY A 3 -0.39 8.28 7.15
N ASN A 4 -0.12 6.98 7.21
CA ASN A 4 0.37 6.25 6.05
C ASN A 4 -0.80 6.03 5.07
N ARG A 5 -0.74 6.67 3.91
CA ARG A 5 -1.77 6.59 2.86
C ARG A 5 -2.06 5.14 2.45
N LEU A 6 -1.08 4.23 2.48
CA LEU A 6 -1.29 2.81 2.23
C LEU A 6 -2.29 2.20 3.23
N LYS A 7 -2.11 2.48 4.53
CA LYS A 7 -2.98 1.96 5.58
C LYS A 7 -4.40 2.48 5.41
N ASP A 8 -4.54 3.79 5.17
CA ASP A 8 -5.83 4.44 5.05
C ASP A 8 -6.60 3.90 3.85
N ARG A 9 -5.92 3.74 2.71
CA ARG A 9 -6.54 3.17 1.50
C ARG A 9 -6.85 1.68 1.66
N ARG A 10 -5.96 0.89 2.26
CA ARG A 10 -6.27 -0.53 2.53
C ARG A 10 -7.55 -0.69 3.35
N ILE A 11 -7.71 0.10 4.42
CA ILE A 11 -8.90 0.05 5.27
C ILE A 11 -10.14 0.55 4.50
N SER A 12 -10.02 1.61 3.71
CA SER A 12 -11.11 2.13 2.87
C SER A 12 -11.60 1.12 1.83
N GLU A 13 -10.71 0.25 1.33
CA GLU A 13 -11.07 -0.86 0.44
C GLU A 13 -11.58 -2.11 1.19
N GLY A 14 -11.69 -2.05 2.52
CA GLY A 14 -12.18 -3.16 3.35
C GLY A 14 -11.21 -4.32 3.53
N LEU A 15 -9.93 -4.14 3.21
CA LEU A 15 -8.93 -5.21 3.25
C LEU A 15 -8.28 -5.34 4.62
N THR A 16 -8.07 -6.56 5.09
CA THR A 16 -7.09 -6.86 6.14
C THR A 16 -5.65 -6.80 5.60
N ILE A 17 -4.66 -6.72 6.51
CA ILE A 17 -3.23 -6.85 6.14
C ILE A 17 -2.97 -8.17 5.40
N THR A 18 -3.62 -9.25 5.83
CA THR A 18 -3.49 -10.59 5.23
C THR A 18 -4.03 -10.64 3.81
N GLU A 19 -5.16 -9.99 3.54
CA GLU A 19 -5.72 -9.93 2.19
C GLU A 19 -4.86 -9.10 1.25
N LEU A 20 -4.37 -7.93 1.70
CA LEU A 20 -3.46 -7.13 0.88
C LEU A 20 -2.16 -7.89 0.60
N ALA A 21 -1.58 -8.55 1.62
CA ALA A 21 -0.42 -9.42 1.46
C ALA A 21 -0.63 -10.48 0.37
N ARG A 22 -1.78 -11.15 0.38
CA ARG A 22 -2.15 -12.15 -0.63
C ARG A 22 -2.28 -11.54 -2.02
N LEU A 23 -2.98 -10.42 -2.16
CA LEU A 23 -3.19 -9.73 -3.45
C LEU A 23 -1.89 -9.18 -4.04
N SER A 24 -0.98 -8.72 -3.19
CA SER A 24 0.31 -8.17 -3.59
C SER A 24 1.41 -9.22 -3.77
N ASN A 25 1.17 -10.48 -3.38
CA ASN A 25 2.20 -11.51 -3.27
C ASN A 25 3.41 -11.03 -2.42
N ILE A 26 3.11 -10.48 -1.25
CA ILE A 26 4.07 -9.95 -0.26
C ILE A 26 3.70 -10.51 1.11
N SER A 27 4.67 -10.68 2.02
CA SER A 27 4.37 -11.18 3.36
C SER A 27 3.61 -10.15 4.21
N THR A 28 2.74 -10.63 5.11
CA THR A 28 2.00 -9.79 6.07
C THR A 28 2.93 -8.91 6.92
N LYS A 29 4.11 -9.42 7.27
CA LYS A 29 5.15 -8.67 7.98
C LYS A 29 5.61 -7.45 7.20
N VAL A 30 5.86 -7.58 5.89
CA VAL A 30 6.32 -6.47 5.05
C VAL A 30 5.21 -5.43 4.89
N ILE A 31 3.96 -5.83 4.68
CA ILE A 31 2.82 -4.90 4.66
C ILE A 31 2.73 -4.12 5.98
N SER A 32 2.74 -4.82 7.12
CA SER A 32 2.66 -4.21 8.46
C SER A 32 3.81 -3.23 8.73
N GLN A 33 5.05 -3.61 8.40
CA GLN A 33 6.21 -2.74 8.54
C GLN A 33 6.13 -1.51 7.66
N THR A 34 5.62 -1.66 6.42
CA THR A 34 5.43 -0.57 5.48
C THR A 34 4.39 0.41 6.01
N GLU A 35 3.23 -0.08 6.46
CA GLU A 35 2.15 0.75 7.04
C GLU A 35 2.57 1.53 8.28
N ARG A 36 3.47 0.95 9.08
CA ARG A 36 4.03 1.59 10.28
C ARG A 36 5.24 2.48 9.99
N LEU A 37 5.63 2.63 8.72
CA LEU A 37 6.81 3.40 8.28
C LEU A 37 8.11 2.92 8.94
N LEU A 38 8.17 1.64 9.34
CA LEU A 38 9.35 1.05 9.99
C LEU A 38 10.45 0.67 9.00
N ARG A 39 10.09 0.58 7.73
CA ARG A 39 10.99 0.23 6.64
C ARG A 39 10.52 0.94 5.39
N ASP A 40 11.46 1.48 4.62
CA ASP A 40 11.19 1.86 3.24
C ASP A 40 11.41 0.65 2.31
N PRO A 41 10.35 0.02 1.78
CA PRO A 41 10.49 -1.09 0.84
C PRO A 41 11.07 -0.62 -0.50
N SER A 42 11.67 -1.56 -1.24
CA SER A 42 12.14 -1.27 -2.60
C SER A 42 10.98 -0.84 -3.50
N GLU A 43 11.28 -0.11 -4.58
CA GLU A 43 10.28 0.32 -5.55
C GLU A 43 9.49 -0.88 -6.12
N VAL A 44 10.17 -2.00 -6.38
CA VAL A 44 9.52 -3.25 -6.84
C VAL A 44 8.49 -3.74 -5.82
N THR A 45 8.82 -3.73 -4.54
CA THR A 45 7.89 -4.10 -3.47
C THR A 45 6.73 -3.10 -3.37
N LYS A 46 7.00 -1.79 -3.43
CA LYS A 46 5.96 -0.74 -3.46
C LYS A 46 4.98 -0.95 -4.62
N ARG A 47 5.48 -1.24 -5.83
CA ARG A 47 4.66 -1.54 -7.01
C ARG A 47 3.78 -2.78 -6.83
N LYS A 48 4.32 -3.86 -6.24
CA LYS A 48 3.53 -5.05 -5.90
C LYS A 48 2.42 -4.74 -4.90
N ILE A 49 2.72 -3.94 -3.88
CA ILE A 49 1.74 -3.49 -2.90
C ILE A 49 0.63 -2.67 -3.58
N LEU A 50 1.01 -1.69 -4.40
CA LEU A 50 0.07 -0.85 -5.16
C LEU A 50 -0.83 -1.69 -6.07
N ASN A 51 -0.27 -2.66 -6.80
CA ASN A 51 -1.04 -3.52 -7.68
C ASN A 51 -2.06 -4.37 -6.91
N GLY A 52 -1.66 -4.93 -5.75
CA GLY A 52 -2.59 -5.66 -4.90
C GLY A 52 -3.70 -4.78 -4.33
N LEU A 53 -3.38 -3.54 -3.96
CA LEU A 53 -4.37 -2.56 -3.51
C LEU A 53 -5.36 -2.20 -4.64
N ASN A 54 -4.85 -1.98 -5.86
CA ASN A 54 -5.67 -1.66 -7.03
C ASN A 54 -6.54 -2.84 -7.48
N ALA A 55 -6.08 -4.08 -7.27
CA ALA A 55 -6.85 -5.28 -7.59
C ALA A 55 -8.10 -5.47 -6.69
N ALA A 56 -8.12 -4.85 -5.51
CA ALA A 56 -9.29 -4.86 -4.63
C ALA A 56 -10.36 -3.84 -5.03
N LYS A 57 -10.01 -2.86 -5.88
CA LYS A 57 -10.92 -1.79 -6.26
C LYS A 57 -12.06 -2.32 -7.11
N LYS A 58 -13.20 -1.63 -7.01
CA LYS A 58 -14.35 -1.92 -7.87
C LYS A 58 -14.01 -1.62 -9.34
N PRO A 59 -14.57 -2.36 -10.31
CA PRO A 59 -14.20 -2.26 -11.74
C PRO A 59 -14.31 -0.87 -12.40
N LYS A 60 -15.01 0.09 -11.78
CA LYS A 60 -15.23 1.44 -12.32
C LYS A 60 -14.43 2.52 -11.59
N GLU A 61 -13.65 2.16 -10.58
CA GLU A 61 -12.85 3.12 -9.84
C GLU A 61 -11.46 3.27 -10.47
N LYS A 62 -10.98 4.51 -10.54
CA LYS A 62 -9.63 4.79 -11.05
C LYS A 62 -8.58 4.15 -10.12
N PRO A 63 -7.52 3.53 -10.66
CA PRO A 63 -6.45 3.00 -9.83
C PRO A 63 -5.79 4.12 -9.02
N TYR A 64 -5.30 3.76 -7.83
CA TYR A 64 -4.44 4.63 -7.05
C TYR A 64 -3.13 4.87 -7.80
N ASP A 65 -2.67 6.12 -7.74
CA ASP A 65 -1.37 6.52 -8.25
C ASP A 65 -0.23 6.12 -7.30
N PHE A 66 0.95 5.85 -7.86
CA PHE A 66 2.10 5.40 -7.09
C PHE A 66 2.62 6.48 -6.13
N GLU A 67 2.84 7.71 -6.62
CA GLU A 67 3.33 8.84 -5.82
C GLU A 67 2.25 9.31 -4.85
N TYR A 68 0.97 9.06 -5.16
CA TYR A 68 -0.09 9.22 -4.20
C TYR A 68 0.05 8.25 -3.02
N ILE A 69 0.24 6.94 -3.22
CA ILE A 69 0.33 5.96 -2.12
C ILE A 69 1.68 6.01 -1.40
N PHE A 70 2.76 6.19 -2.16
CA PHE A 70 4.14 6.25 -1.69
C PHE A 70 4.77 7.58 -2.09
N PRO A 71 4.37 8.70 -1.46
CA PRO A 71 4.96 9.99 -1.77
C PRO A 71 6.46 9.96 -1.49
N ARG A 72 7.23 10.56 -2.39
CA ARG A 72 8.62 10.92 -2.08
C ARG A 72 8.61 11.77 -0.83
N MET A 73 9.31 11.29 0.20
CA MET A 73 9.68 12.14 1.32
C MET A 73 10.86 12.96 0.82
N ASP A 74 10.56 14.06 0.14
CA ASP A 74 11.59 15.07 -0.10
C ASP A 74 12.05 15.54 1.29
N GLY A 75 13.35 15.39 1.55
CA GLY A 75 13.93 15.62 2.87
C GLY A 75 13.73 17.05 3.34
N ASP A 76 13.30 17.18 4.60
CA ASP A 76 13.68 18.32 5.44
C ASP A 76 15.20 18.29 5.71
#